data_AF-A0A7S7W4H7-F1
#
_entry.id   AF-A0A7S7W4H7-F1
#
_cell.length_a   1.000
_cell.length_b   1.000
_cell.length_c   1.000
_cell.angle_alpha   90.00
_cell.angle_beta   90.00
_cell.angle_gamma   90.00
#
_symmetry.space_group_name_H-M   'P 1'
#
loop_
_entity.id
_entity.type
_entity.pdbx_description
1 polymer ?
#
loop_
_entity_poly.entity_id
_entity_poly.type
_entity_poly.pdbx_seq_one_letter_code
_entity_poly.pdbx_strand_id
1 'polypeptide(L)'
;MPGIQLATAWENYEGATSFRPKYWAETIAKSRALANSVGPTRLRQLFAGLHTGTEMAAEAGYRHVQLHAAHGYLFSLLTDRRLYDGAAECLEFVRSWAQTCRETGLETSVRISLRTGDADFDHVGATTYQDVVSSLPVDIVDVSSGFYNIDKRLIYPSTRSVLCDRHRETFELAARHPGTQFILSGKASGVVDDLPPNVHLGVCRDLIANPAFLDGRSDGCRNSGKCHYHSRGARSVWCPIWGRTPRHSGIASS
;
A
#
# COMPACT_ATOMS: atom_id res chain seq x y z
N MET A 1 -2.61 18.42 5.43
CA MET A 1 -2.48 18.40 3.96
C MET A 1 -3.17 17.15 3.44
N PRO A 2 -4.18 17.26 2.56
CA PRO A 2 -4.84 16.08 1.98
C PRO A 2 -3.98 15.43 0.89
N GLY A 3 -3.98 14.09 0.86
CA GLY A 3 -3.31 13.28 -0.16
C GLY A 3 -4.26 12.29 -0.83
N ILE A 4 -3.90 11.84 -2.03
CA ILE A 4 -4.65 10.85 -2.79
C ILE A 4 -3.73 9.75 -3.34
N GLN A 5 -4.29 8.55 -3.47
CA GLN A 5 -3.62 7.41 -4.07
C GLN A 5 -4.15 7.18 -5.50
N LEU A 6 -3.24 7.16 -6.47
CA LEU A 6 -3.53 6.85 -7.87
C LEU A 6 -3.12 5.40 -8.14
N ALA A 7 -4.10 4.58 -8.52
CA ALA A 7 -3.93 3.15 -8.76
C ALA A 7 -4.59 2.77 -10.08
N THR A 8 -4.10 1.69 -10.68
CA THR A 8 -4.74 1.10 -11.86
C THR A 8 -4.61 -0.41 -11.86
N ALA A 9 -5.58 -1.06 -12.48
CA ALA A 9 -5.59 -2.49 -12.75
C ALA A 9 -5.67 -2.71 -14.26
N TRP A 10 -5.61 -3.96 -14.69
CA TRP A 10 -5.81 -4.33 -16.08
C TRP A 10 -7.31 -4.51 -16.39
N GLU A 11 -7.63 -4.56 -17.67
CA GLU A 11 -8.98 -4.81 -18.14
C GLU A 11 -9.51 -6.14 -17.60
N ASN A 12 -10.77 -6.16 -17.18
CA ASN A 12 -11.42 -7.33 -16.60
C ASN A 12 -10.76 -7.83 -15.29
N TYR A 13 -10.01 -6.99 -14.58
CA TYR A 13 -9.53 -7.34 -13.25
C TYR A 13 -10.70 -7.54 -12.29
N GLU A 14 -10.84 -8.79 -11.82
CA GLU A 14 -11.71 -9.14 -10.71
C GLU A 14 -10.87 -9.38 -9.47
N GLY A 15 -11.14 -8.60 -8.42
CA GLY A 15 -10.49 -8.80 -7.14
C GLY A 15 -10.82 -10.18 -6.60
N ALA A 16 -9.83 -10.91 -6.08
CA ALA A 16 -10.12 -12.12 -5.33
C ALA A 16 -11.03 -11.78 -4.13
N THR A 17 -11.92 -12.69 -3.73
CA THR A 17 -12.72 -12.54 -2.50
C THR A 17 -12.11 -13.31 -1.33
N SER A 18 -11.56 -14.50 -1.56
CA SER A 18 -10.88 -15.28 -0.51
C SER A 18 -9.55 -14.65 -0.07
N PHE A 19 -9.12 -14.97 1.16
CA PHE A 19 -7.83 -14.48 1.71
C PHE A 19 -6.61 -15.16 1.07
N ARG A 20 -6.79 -16.41 0.67
CA ARG A 20 -5.83 -17.19 -0.10
C ARG A 20 -6.59 -17.86 -1.26
N PRO A 21 -6.48 -17.33 -2.49
CA PRO A 21 -7.19 -17.87 -3.66
C PRO A 21 -6.76 -19.30 -3.99
N LYS A 22 -7.64 -20.09 -4.60
CA LYS A 22 -7.35 -21.51 -4.94
C LYS A 22 -6.12 -21.66 -5.84
N TYR A 23 -5.96 -20.75 -6.80
CA TYR A 23 -4.90 -20.76 -7.80
C TYR A 23 -3.75 -19.79 -7.48
N TRP A 24 -3.51 -19.54 -6.18
CA TRP A 24 -2.50 -18.57 -5.74
C TRP A 24 -1.09 -18.91 -6.29
N ALA A 25 -0.74 -20.19 -6.39
CA ALA A 25 0.56 -20.67 -6.85
C ALA A 25 0.85 -20.33 -8.33
N GLU A 26 -0.19 -20.11 -9.14
CA GLU A 26 -0.03 -19.72 -10.55
C GLU A 26 0.07 -18.18 -10.72
N THR A 27 -0.15 -17.41 -9.64
CA THR A 27 -0.33 -15.96 -9.73
C THR A 27 0.91 -15.27 -10.26
N ILE A 28 2.11 -15.66 -9.82
CA ILE A 28 3.37 -15.04 -10.30
C ILE A 28 3.54 -15.26 -11.81
N ALA A 29 3.29 -16.47 -12.31
CA ALA A 29 3.37 -16.76 -13.74
C ALA A 29 2.33 -15.95 -14.54
N LYS A 30 1.08 -15.86 -14.05
CA LYS A 30 0.02 -15.05 -14.68
C LYS A 30 0.34 -13.56 -14.64
N SER A 31 0.89 -13.06 -13.53
CA SER A 31 1.34 -11.68 -13.38
C SER A 31 2.45 -11.32 -14.37
N ARG A 32 3.42 -12.23 -14.61
CA ARG A 32 4.45 -12.06 -15.64
C ARG A 32 3.85 -11.97 -17.05
N ALA A 33 3.00 -12.94 -17.41
CA ALA A 33 2.36 -12.95 -18.72
C ALA A 33 1.54 -11.68 -18.97
N LEU A 34 0.81 -11.23 -17.96
CA LEU A 34 0.06 -9.98 -18.02
C LEU A 34 0.98 -8.77 -18.15
N ALA A 35 2.00 -8.63 -17.30
CA ALA A 35 2.89 -7.48 -17.33
C ALA A 35 3.61 -7.39 -18.69
N ASN A 36 4.08 -8.51 -19.23
CA ASN A 36 4.73 -8.55 -20.54
C ASN A 36 3.78 -8.34 -21.74
N SER A 37 2.46 -8.32 -21.52
CA SER A 37 1.51 -7.85 -22.53
C SER A 37 1.50 -6.31 -22.68
N VAL A 38 2.06 -5.59 -21.70
CA VAL A 38 2.20 -4.14 -21.72
C VAL A 38 3.41 -3.76 -22.58
N GLY A 39 3.16 -3.50 -23.86
CA GLY A 39 4.16 -2.94 -24.76
C GLY A 39 4.45 -1.45 -24.51
N PRO A 40 5.50 -0.88 -25.13
CA PRO A 40 5.93 0.50 -24.90
C PRO A 40 4.84 1.56 -25.13
N THR A 41 4.00 1.38 -26.16
CA THR A 41 2.87 2.29 -26.42
C THR A 41 1.86 2.29 -25.28
N ARG A 42 1.53 1.11 -24.73
CA ARG A 42 0.61 0.99 -23.61
C ARG A 42 1.21 1.57 -22.33
N LEU A 43 2.50 1.35 -22.10
CA LEU A 43 3.21 1.94 -20.97
C LEU A 43 3.14 3.47 -20.99
N ARG A 44 3.42 4.10 -22.14
CA ARG A 44 3.25 5.56 -22.32
C ARG A 44 1.83 6.04 -22.04
N GLN A 45 0.81 5.31 -22.51
CA GLN A 45 -0.58 5.66 -22.24
C GLN A 45 -0.93 5.58 -20.74
N LEU A 46 -0.42 4.57 -20.03
CA LEU A 46 -0.63 4.43 -18.58
C LEU A 46 -0.05 5.63 -17.83
N PHE A 47 1.15 6.09 -18.20
CA PHE A 47 1.76 7.27 -17.57
C PHE A 47 1.11 8.58 -18.00
N ALA A 48 0.65 8.71 -19.24
CA ALA A 48 -0.19 9.85 -19.64
C ALA A 48 -1.46 9.93 -18.76
N GLY A 49 -2.13 8.80 -18.51
CA GLY A 49 -3.26 8.73 -17.59
C GLY A 49 -2.89 9.05 -16.14
N LEU A 50 -1.71 8.64 -15.67
CA LEU A 50 -1.19 9.01 -14.35
C LEU A 50 -0.99 10.53 -14.23
N HIS A 51 -0.42 11.17 -15.26
CA HIS A 51 -0.26 12.63 -15.31
C HIS A 51 -1.61 13.34 -15.26
N THR A 52 -2.57 12.96 -16.10
CA THR A 52 -3.93 13.52 -16.05
C THR A 52 -4.58 13.35 -14.68
N GLY A 53 -4.49 12.16 -14.07
CA GLY A 53 -5.02 11.93 -12.73
C GLY A 53 -4.32 12.77 -11.65
N THR A 54 -3.03 13.05 -11.81
CA THR A 54 -2.24 13.91 -10.93
C THR A 54 -2.68 15.37 -11.03
N GLU A 55 -2.88 15.87 -12.25
CA GLU A 55 -3.37 17.23 -12.50
C GLU A 55 -4.76 17.44 -11.90
N MET A 56 -5.69 16.52 -12.17
CA MET A 56 -7.03 16.55 -11.58
C MET A 56 -7.00 16.54 -10.05
N ALA A 57 -6.10 15.77 -9.44
CA ALA A 57 -5.94 15.75 -7.99
C ALA A 57 -5.42 17.09 -7.45
N ALA A 58 -4.44 17.69 -8.12
CA ALA A 58 -3.88 18.99 -7.74
C ALA A 58 -4.95 20.11 -7.82
N GLU A 59 -5.73 20.13 -8.90
CA GLU A 59 -6.87 21.03 -9.10
C GLU A 59 -7.93 20.86 -8.01
N ALA A 60 -8.20 19.62 -7.59
CA ALA A 60 -9.12 19.30 -6.49
C ALA A 60 -8.56 19.66 -5.09
N GLY A 61 -7.35 20.22 -5.00
CA GLY A 61 -6.76 20.68 -3.75
C GLY A 61 -5.90 19.65 -3.02
N TYR A 62 -5.69 18.46 -3.59
CA TYR A 62 -4.70 17.52 -3.06
C TYR A 62 -3.29 18.07 -3.25
N ARG A 63 -2.42 17.81 -2.27
CA ARG A 63 -1.01 18.27 -2.29
C ARG A 63 -0.01 17.14 -2.06
N HIS A 64 -0.53 15.92 -1.89
CA HIS A 64 0.24 14.69 -1.91
C HIS A 64 -0.39 13.72 -2.91
N VAL A 65 0.42 13.13 -3.78
CA VAL A 65 0.00 12.09 -4.72
C VAL A 65 0.83 10.83 -4.55
N GLN A 66 0.17 9.69 -4.37
CA GLN A 66 0.81 8.40 -4.22
C GLN A 66 0.64 7.55 -5.49
N LEU A 67 1.74 7.10 -6.09
CA LEU A 67 1.72 6.02 -7.06
C LEU A 67 1.53 4.67 -6.35
N HIS A 68 0.44 3.98 -6.64
CA HIS A 68 0.16 2.69 -6.03
C HIS A 68 0.81 1.52 -6.77
N ALA A 69 2.06 1.21 -6.43
CA ALA A 69 2.84 0.09 -6.96
C ALA A 69 2.87 -1.12 -6.01
N ALA A 70 1.76 -1.39 -5.33
CA ALA A 70 1.64 -2.47 -4.35
C ALA A 70 0.49 -3.44 -4.68
N HIS A 71 0.45 -4.54 -3.92
CA HIS A 71 -0.70 -5.44 -3.85
C HIS A 71 -1.04 -6.21 -5.12
N GLY A 72 -0.10 -6.29 -6.05
CA GLY A 72 -0.30 -6.97 -7.33
C GLY A 72 -1.20 -6.20 -8.28
N TYR A 73 -1.42 -4.90 -8.04
CA TYR A 73 -1.97 -3.98 -9.04
C TYR A 73 -0.96 -3.72 -10.16
N LEU A 74 -1.42 -3.10 -11.25
CA LEU A 74 -0.63 -3.07 -12.49
C LEU A 74 0.75 -2.41 -12.29
N PHE A 75 0.83 -1.25 -11.64
CA PHE A 75 2.13 -0.62 -11.35
C PHE A 75 3.00 -1.43 -10.38
N SER A 76 2.42 -2.29 -9.54
CA SER A 76 3.18 -3.24 -8.72
C SER A 76 3.90 -4.27 -9.58
N LEU A 77 3.28 -4.71 -10.68
CA LEU A 77 3.88 -5.65 -11.61
C LEU A 77 4.92 -4.96 -12.52
N LEU A 78 4.59 -3.79 -13.04
CA LEU A 78 5.41 -3.07 -14.01
C LEU A 78 6.69 -2.46 -13.41
N THR A 79 6.75 -2.26 -12.09
CA THR A 79 7.97 -1.72 -11.44
C THR A 79 8.97 -2.79 -11.04
N ASP A 80 8.59 -4.09 -11.08
CA ASP A 80 9.44 -5.19 -10.64
C ASP A 80 10.03 -5.95 -11.83
N ARG A 81 11.34 -5.85 -12.03
CA ARG A 81 12.06 -6.55 -13.11
C ARG A 81 11.96 -8.07 -13.06
N ARG A 82 11.54 -8.64 -11.92
CA ARG A 82 11.28 -10.09 -11.78
C ARG A 82 9.94 -10.50 -12.39
N LEU A 83 9.07 -9.52 -12.67
CA LEU A 83 7.74 -9.68 -13.23
C LEU A 83 7.61 -9.09 -14.64
N TYR A 84 8.34 -8.01 -14.95
CA TYR A 84 8.21 -7.26 -16.19
C TYR A 84 9.56 -6.91 -16.80
N ASP A 85 9.79 -7.27 -18.07
CA ASP A 85 11.06 -7.01 -18.76
C ASP A 85 11.29 -5.51 -19.02
N GLY A 86 10.20 -4.73 -19.16
CA GLY A 86 10.24 -3.27 -19.35
C GLY A 86 10.34 -2.47 -18.05
N ALA A 87 10.65 -3.10 -16.90
CA ALA A 87 10.62 -2.41 -15.61
C ALA A 87 11.57 -1.21 -15.53
N ALA A 88 12.72 -1.27 -16.21
CA ALA A 88 13.63 -0.14 -16.27
C ALA A 88 12.98 1.10 -16.91
N GLU A 89 12.34 0.94 -18.08
CA GLU A 89 11.61 2.03 -18.75
C GLU A 89 10.43 2.51 -17.88
N CYS A 90 9.71 1.61 -17.22
CA CYS A 90 8.65 1.99 -16.29
C CYS A 90 9.18 2.86 -15.14
N LEU A 91 10.33 2.52 -14.56
CA LEU A 91 10.94 3.28 -13.47
C LEU A 91 11.45 4.65 -13.94
N GLU A 92 11.91 4.79 -15.18
CA GLU A 92 12.22 6.10 -15.79
C GLU A 92 10.97 6.99 -15.87
N PHE A 93 9.83 6.42 -16.25
CA PHE A 93 8.57 7.16 -16.24
C PHE A 93 8.14 7.57 -14.82
N VAL A 94 8.31 6.70 -13.81
CA VAL A 94 8.05 7.08 -12.41
C VAL A 94 8.98 8.22 -11.96
N ARG A 95 10.25 8.16 -12.36
CA ARG A 95 11.23 9.22 -12.06
C ARG A 95 10.80 10.57 -12.63
N SER A 96 10.46 10.58 -13.92
CA SER A 96 9.98 11.78 -14.62
C SER A 96 8.71 12.33 -13.97
N TRP A 97 7.73 11.46 -13.68
CA TRP A 97 6.50 11.83 -12.99
C TRP A 97 6.77 12.48 -11.63
N ALA A 98 7.63 11.88 -10.80
CA ALA A 98 7.96 12.41 -9.48
C ALA A 98 8.67 13.77 -9.56
N GLN A 99 9.58 13.94 -10.52
CA GLN A 99 10.26 15.21 -10.78
C GLN A 99 9.28 16.32 -11.18
N THR A 100 8.37 16.06 -12.12
CA THR A 100 7.33 17.04 -12.51
C THR A 100 6.40 17.40 -11.35
N CYS A 101 6.02 16.43 -10.52
CA CYS A 101 5.23 16.70 -9.32
C CYS A 101 5.97 17.63 -8.35
N ARG A 102 7.26 17.39 -8.11
CA ARG A 102 8.10 18.23 -7.26
C ARG A 102 8.22 19.67 -7.80
N GLU A 103 8.43 19.82 -9.10
CA GLU A 103 8.51 21.13 -9.77
C GLU A 103 7.20 21.94 -9.66
N THR A 104 6.06 21.24 -9.57
CA THR A 104 4.73 21.83 -9.37
C THR A 104 4.33 21.96 -7.90
N GLY A 105 5.24 21.62 -6.97
CA GLY A 105 5.03 21.75 -5.52
C GLY A 105 4.15 20.66 -4.91
N LEU A 106 3.96 19.53 -5.60
CA LEU A 106 3.28 18.34 -5.06
C LEU A 106 4.28 17.42 -4.36
N GLU A 107 3.91 16.96 -3.16
CA GLU A 107 4.60 15.87 -2.48
C GLU A 107 4.22 14.53 -3.14
N THR A 108 5.18 13.63 -3.27
CA THR A 108 5.00 12.34 -3.93
C THR A 108 5.34 11.18 -3.01
N SER A 109 4.58 10.10 -3.15
CA SER A 109 5.01 8.80 -2.63
C SER A 109 4.84 7.68 -3.63
N VAL A 110 5.61 6.61 -3.45
CA VAL A 110 5.36 5.32 -4.09
C VAL A 110 5.03 4.29 -3.02
N ARG A 111 3.90 3.59 -3.17
CA ARG A 111 3.56 2.48 -2.29
C ARG A 111 4.03 1.17 -2.88
N ILE A 112 4.79 0.38 -2.14
CA ILE A 112 5.30 -0.94 -2.56
C ILE A 112 4.89 -2.07 -1.62
N SER A 113 4.99 -3.30 -2.11
CA SER A 113 4.88 -4.51 -1.29
C SER A 113 6.26 -5.09 -1.00
N LEU A 114 6.62 -5.21 0.28
CA LEU A 114 7.89 -5.84 0.70
C LEU A 114 7.94 -7.31 0.30
N ARG A 115 6.78 -7.97 0.33
CA ARG A 115 6.56 -9.38 -0.02
C ARG A 115 5.33 -9.52 -0.91
N THR A 116 5.32 -10.51 -1.78
CA THR A 116 4.15 -10.92 -2.56
C THR A 116 3.26 -11.89 -1.77
N GLY A 117 3.86 -12.71 -0.89
CA GLY A 117 3.22 -13.83 -0.21
C GLY A 117 3.51 -15.19 -0.85
N ASP A 118 4.24 -15.21 -1.96
CA ASP A 118 4.84 -16.42 -2.53
C ASP A 118 6.29 -16.52 -2.05
N ALA A 119 6.58 -17.52 -1.21
CA ALA A 119 7.87 -17.61 -0.52
C ALA A 119 9.04 -17.79 -1.49
N ASP A 120 8.88 -18.62 -2.53
CA ASP A 120 9.94 -18.91 -3.49
C ASP A 120 10.29 -17.67 -4.31
N PHE A 121 9.26 -16.92 -4.72
CA PHE A 121 9.45 -15.65 -5.41
C PHE A 121 10.03 -14.56 -4.50
N ASP A 122 9.57 -14.48 -3.25
CA ASP A 122 10.01 -13.48 -2.28
C ASP A 122 11.48 -13.67 -1.87
N HIS A 123 11.99 -14.91 -1.89
CA HIS A 123 13.39 -15.21 -1.59
C HIS A 123 14.38 -14.73 -2.66
N VAL A 124 13.93 -14.44 -3.88
CA VAL A 124 14.80 -14.07 -5.00
C VAL A 124 14.57 -12.63 -5.43
N GLY A 125 15.54 -11.76 -5.14
CA GLY A 125 15.60 -10.39 -5.68
C GLY A 125 14.61 -9.37 -5.09
N ALA A 126 13.85 -9.72 -4.05
CA ALA A 126 12.94 -8.79 -3.37
C ALA A 126 13.68 -7.59 -2.79
N THR A 127 14.81 -7.82 -2.11
CA THR A 127 15.69 -6.76 -1.58
C THR A 127 16.13 -5.80 -2.69
N THR A 128 16.59 -6.33 -3.83
CA THR A 128 17.00 -5.50 -4.98
C THR A 128 15.86 -4.65 -5.51
N TYR A 129 14.65 -5.21 -5.64
CA TYR A 129 13.48 -4.43 -6.04
C TYR A 129 13.17 -3.30 -5.06
N GLN A 130 13.15 -3.61 -3.76
CA GLN A 130 12.90 -2.62 -2.71
C GLN A 130 13.93 -1.49 -2.75
N ASP A 131 15.22 -1.82 -2.93
CA ASP A 131 16.30 -0.84 -2.98
C ASP A 131 16.21 0.04 -4.23
N VAL A 132 15.87 -0.54 -5.38
CA VAL A 132 15.66 0.22 -6.63
C VAL A 132 14.50 1.21 -6.47
N VAL A 133 13.36 0.78 -5.95
CA VAL A 133 12.21 1.68 -5.78
C VAL A 133 12.49 2.75 -4.70
N SER A 134 13.23 2.40 -3.65
CA SER A 134 13.61 3.36 -2.60
C SER A 134 14.62 4.41 -3.08
N SER A 135 15.28 4.17 -4.21
CA SER A 135 16.19 5.13 -4.85
C SER A 135 15.50 6.13 -5.79
N LEU A 136 14.19 5.97 -6.04
CA LEU A 136 13.43 6.89 -6.88
C LEU A 136 13.34 8.28 -6.21
N PRO A 137 13.26 9.38 -6.98
CA PRO A 137 13.20 10.73 -6.42
C PRO A 137 11.78 11.10 -5.98
N VAL A 138 11.10 10.17 -5.30
CA VAL A 138 9.88 10.45 -4.56
C VAL A 138 10.24 10.98 -3.18
N ASP A 139 9.31 11.67 -2.52
CA ASP A 139 9.57 12.22 -1.19
C ASP A 139 9.44 11.14 -0.11
N ILE A 140 8.56 10.15 -0.33
CA ILE A 140 8.26 9.10 0.64
C ILE A 140 8.06 7.74 -0.03
N VAL A 141 8.58 6.67 0.57
CA VAL A 141 8.27 5.28 0.21
C VAL A 141 7.28 4.69 1.21
N ASP A 142 6.07 4.42 0.76
CA ASP A 142 5.04 3.81 1.58
C ASP A 142 5.12 2.28 1.50
N VAL A 143 5.39 1.62 2.61
CA VAL A 143 5.62 0.18 2.63
C VAL A 143 4.41 -0.58 3.11
N SER A 144 4.02 -1.56 2.30
CA SER A 144 3.03 -2.57 2.66
C SER A 144 3.54 -3.98 2.31
N SER A 145 2.69 -5.00 2.25
CA SER A 145 3.02 -6.31 1.67
C SER A 145 1.77 -7.09 1.30
N GLY A 146 1.99 -8.19 0.58
CA GLY A 146 0.98 -9.12 0.12
C GLY A 146 0.37 -8.68 -1.20
N PHE A 147 0.13 -9.64 -2.09
CA PHE A 147 -0.70 -9.47 -3.26
C PHE A 147 -2.13 -9.94 -2.98
N TYR A 148 -3.13 -9.20 -3.47
CA TYR A 148 -4.54 -9.56 -3.25
C TYR A 148 -4.88 -10.96 -3.77
N ASN A 149 -4.18 -11.40 -4.81
CA ASN A 149 -4.39 -12.68 -5.48
C ASN A 149 -3.52 -13.82 -4.93
N ILE A 150 -2.67 -13.55 -3.93
CA ILE A 150 -1.80 -14.56 -3.30
C ILE A 150 -2.17 -14.73 -1.84
N ASP A 151 -1.91 -13.72 -1.01
CA ASP A 151 -2.17 -13.78 0.43
C ASP A 151 -2.53 -12.41 1.02
N LYS A 152 -3.83 -12.20 1.23
CA LYS A 152 -4.35 -10.96 1.84
C LYS A 152 -4.06 -10.84 3.32
N ARG A 153 -3.60 -11.91 4.00
CA ARG A 153 -3.23 -11.83 5.42
C ARG A 153 -2.03 -10.91 5.63
N LEU A 154 -1.18 -10.75 4.61
CA LEU A 154 -0.08 -9.79 4.60
C LEU A 154 -0.56 -8.34 4.39
N ILE A 155 -1.67 -8.14 3.67
CA ILE A 155 -2.29 -6.82 3.48
C ILE A 155 -3.07 -6.40 4.73
N TYR A 156 -3.79 -7.35 5.33
CA TYR A 156 -4.61 -7.16 6.53
C TYR A 156 -4.06 -7.98 7.72
N PRO A 157 -2.85 -7.66 8.22
CA PRO A 157 -2.24 -8.44 9.29
C PRO A 157 -3.07 -8.34 10.57
N SER A 158 -3.47 -9.49 11.12
CA SER A 158 -4.28 -9.61 12.34
C SER A 158 -3.53 -10.28 13.50
N THR A 159 -2.43 -10.97 13.21
CA THR A 159 -1.60 -11.64 14.21
C THR A 159 -0.39 -10.78 14.60
N ARG A 160 0.08 -10.94 15.84
CA ARG A 160 1.27 -10.23 16.34
C ARG A 160 2.53 -10.57 15.54
N SER A 161 2.71 -11.84 15.17
CA SER A 161 3.90 -12.29 14.41
C SER A 161 4.04 -11.55 13.08
N VAL A 162 2.98 -11.50 12.27
CA VAL A 162 3.00 -10.83 10.96
C VAL A 162 3.22 -9.32 11.11
N LEU A 163 2.67 -8.71 12.16
CA LEU A 163 2.92 -7.30 12.45
C LEU A 163 4.39 -7.05 12.83
N CYS A 164 4.97 -7.88 13.70
CA CYS A 164 6.38 -7.79 14.08
C CYS A 164 7.31 -7.99 12.88
N ASP A 165 6.99 -8.95 12.00
CA ASP A 165 7.77 -9.19 10.77
C ASP A 165 7.71 -7.98 9.84
N ARG A 166 6.52 -7.41 9.63
CA ARG A 166 6.35 -6.17 8.85
C ARG A 166 7.19 -5.02 9.40
N HIS A 167 7.18 -4.82 10.72
CA HIS A 167 7.96 -3.76 11.36
C HIS A 167 9.46 -3.97 11.12
N ARG A 168 9.94 -5.18 11.41
CA ARG A 168 11.36 -5.55 11.23
C ARG A 168 11.81 -5.30 9.79
N GLU A 169 11.08 -5.82 8.81
CA GLU A 169 11.43 -5.66 7.38
C GLU A 169 11.42 -4.20 6.93
N THR A 170 10.49 -3.40 7.46
CA THR A 170 10.44 -1.97 7.19
C THR A 170 11.66 -1.26 7.75
N PHE A 171 12.06 -1.59 8.98
CA PHE A 171 13.23 -0.97 9.62
C PHE A 171 14.53 -1.41 8.94
N GLU A 172 14.63 -2.66 8.53
CA GLU A 172 15.75 -3.16 7.72
C GLU A 172 15.87 -2.42 6.39
N LEU A 173 14.74 -2.17 5.70
CA LEU A 173 14.74 -1.36 4.48
C LEU A 173 15.15 0.09 4.77
N ALA A 174 14.54 0.72 5.79
CA ALA A 174 14.81 2.10 6.15
C ALA A 174 16.28 2.34 6.55
N ALA A 175 16.90 1.36 7.22
CA ALA A 175 18.31 1.39 7.59
C ALA A 175 19.25 1.36 6.37
N ARG A 176 18.85 0.71 5.26
CA ARG A 176 19.62 0.72 4.00
C ARG A 176 19.53 2.05 3.25
N HIS A 177 18.52 2.87 3.53
CA HIS A 177 18.24 4.13 2.82
C HIS A 177 18.01 5.30 3.79
N PRO A 178 19.03 5.71 4.56
CA PRO A 178 18.88 6.71 5.62
C PRO A 178 18.42 8.10 5.14
N GLY A 179 18.61 8.42 3.86
CA GLY A 179 18.14 9.66 3.24
C GLY A 179 16.69 9.63 2.72
N THR A 180 16.04 8.47 2.77
CA THR A 180 14.67 8.28 2.26
C THR A 180 13.68 8.19 3.42
N GLN A 181 12.53 8.86 3.29
CA GLN A 181 11.45 8.77 4.26
C GLN A 181 10.55 7.57 3.93
N PHE A 182 10.10 6.86 4.96
CA PHE A 182 9.25 5.69 4.81
C PHE A 182 7.93 5.85 5.57
N ILE A 183 6.84 5.30 5.05
CA ILE A 183 5.60 5.11 5.82
C ILE A 183 5.40 3.62 6.07
N LEU A 184 5.42 3.21 7.33
CA LEU A 184 5.01 1.89 7.77
C LEU A 184 3.48 1.82 7.77
N SER A 185 2.89 1.34 6.68
CA SER A 185 1.44 1.23 6.56
C SER A 185 0.91 -0.03 7.25
N GLY A 186 -0.03 0.14 8.18
CA GLY A 186 -0.63 -1.00 8.85
C GLY A 186 -1.55 -0.66 10.02
N LYS A 187 -1.49 -1.50 11.05
CA LYS A 187 -2.13 -1.22 12.34
C LYS A 187 -1.10 -0.53 13.21
N ALA A 188 -1.48 0.58 13.82
CA ALA A 188 -0.74 1.16 14.93
C ALA A 188 -0.83 0.17 16.10
N SER A 189 0.15 -0.73 16.23
CA SER A 189 0.26 -1.53 17.44
C SER A 189 0.95 -0.68 18.51
N GLY A 190 0.66 -0.90 19.79
CA GLY A 190 1.37 -0.28 20.91
C GLY A 190 2.85 -0.70 21.04
N VAL A 191 3.48 -1.13 19.94
CA VAL A 191 4.90 -1.51 19.81
C VAL A 191 5.72 -0.35 19.23
N VAL A 192 5.06 0.73 18.81
CA VAL A 192 5.67 1.81 18.01
C VAL A 192 6.02 3.01 18.89
N ASP A 193 6.65 2.75 20.04
CA ASP A 193 7.20 3.82 20.87
C ASP A 193 8.57 4.30 20.36
N ASP A 194 9.26 3.45 19.57
CA ASP A 194 10.57 3.77 18.98
C ASP A 194 10.56 3.45 17.47
N LEU A 195 10.41 4.48 16.65
CA LEU A 195 10.54 4.40 15.19
C LEU A 195 11.91 4.91 14.78
N PRO A 196 12.56 4.30 13.78
CA PRO A 196 13.69 4.94 13.11
C PRO A 196 13.31 6.36 12.66
N PRO A 197 14.25 7.32 12.69
CA PRO A 197 13.96 8.74 12.45
C PRO A 197 13.43 9.03 11.04
N ASN A 198 13.64 8.12 10.10
CA ASN A 198 13.14 8.19 8.72
C ASN A 198 11.91 7.30 8.48
N VAL A 199 11.24 6.81 9.52
CA VAL A 199 10.02 5.99 9.41
C VAL A 199 8.86 6.67 10.12
N HIS A 200 7.77 6.85 9.38
CA HIS A 200 6.50 7.38 9.84
C HIS A 200 5.48 6.26 9.99
N LEU A 201 4.53 6.42 10.92
CA LEU A 201 3.46 5.45 11.14
C LEU A 201 2.25 5.76 10.25
N GLY A 202 1.88 4.83 9.38
CA GLY A 202 0.63 4.87 8.63
C GLY A 202 -0.53 4.24 9.42
N VAL A 203 -1.55 5.03 9.75
CA VAL A 203 -2.73 4.59 10.50
C VAL A 203 -3.94 4.50 9.58
N CYS A 204 -4.57 3.32 9.50
CA CYS A 204 -5.76 3.13 8.66
C CYS A 204 -6.93 2.50 9.42
N ARG A 205 -6.80 1.23 9.82
CA ARG A 205 -7.90 0.48 10.46
C ARG A 205 -8.32 1.08 11.80
N ASP A 206 -7.39 1.69 12.52
CA ASP A 206 -7.67 2.36 13.78
C ASP A 206 -8.52 3.62 13.56
N LEU A 207 -8.25 4.41 12.51
CA LEU A 207 -9.10 5.55 12.11
C LEU A 207 -10.47 5.12 11.59
N ILE A 208 -10.55 3.99 10.87
CA ILE A 208 -11.85 3.40 10.50
C ILE A 208 -12.64 3.03 11.76
N ALA A 209 -11.98 2.45 12.77
CA ALA A 209 -12.63 2.06 14.00
C ALA A 209 -13.09 3.28 14.83
N ASN A 210 -12.25 4.30 14.92
CA ASN A 210 -12.48 5.52 15.69
C ASN A 210 -11.78 6.72 15.00
N PRO A 211 -12.54 7.68 14.45
CA PRO A 211 -11.95 8.88 13.84
C PRO A 211 -11.12 9.73 14.82
N ALA A 212 -11.42 9.68 16.13
CA ALA A 212 -10.69 10.37 17.19
C ALA A 212 -9.52 9.55 17.76
N PHE A 213 -9.08 8.48 17.07
CA PHE A 213 -8.02 7.60 17.55
C PHE A 213 -6.70 8.33 17.89
N LEU A 214 -6.41 9.44 17.22
CA LEU A 214 -5.21 10.23 17.49
C LEU A 214 -5.28 10.97 18.83
N ASP A 215 -6.49 11.31 19.30
CA ASP A 215 -6.73 11.94 20.60
C ASP A 215 -6.75 10.91 21.74
N GLY A 216 -7.08 9.64 21.43
CA GLY A 216 -7.18 8.53 22.37
C GLY A 216 -6.76 7.19 21.76
N ARG A 217 -5.45 6.91 21.77
CA ARG A 217 -4.83 5.73 21.10
C ARG A 217 -5.23 4.37 21.68
N SER A 218 -6.00 4.33 22.77
CA SER A 218 -6.54 3.10 23.37
C SER A 218 -7.75 2.55 22.61
N ASP A 219 -8.49 3.41 21.89
CA ASP A 219 -9.79 3.07 21.31
C ASP A 219 -9.74 2.86 19.81
N GLY A 220 -8.79 2.03 19.37
CA GLY A 220 -8.56 1.68 17.95
C GLY A 220 -9.17 0.35 17.50
N CYS A 221 -8.61 -0.20 16.41
CA CYS A 221 -9.05 -1.43 15.79
C CYS A 221 -8.79 -2.67 16.65
N ARG A 222 -9.82 -3.49 16.84
CA ARG A 222 -9.74 -4.77 17.59
C ARG A 222 -9.51 -6.00 16.70
N ASN A 223 -8.95 -5.83 15.51
CA ASN A 223 -8.61 -6.91 14.57
C ASN A 223 -9.78 -7.86 14.21
N SER A 224 -11.01 -7.33 14.14
CA SER A 224 -12.20 -8.15 13.85
C SER A 224 -12.22 -8.75 12.43
N GLY A 225 -11.42 -8.21 11.50
CA GLY A 225 -11.42 -8.65 10.10
C GLY A 225 -12.77 -8.41 9.42
N LYS A 226 -13.38 -7.25 9.67
CA LYS A 226 -14.71 -6.93 9.12
C LYS A 226 -14.71 -5.71 8.20
N CYS A 227 -13.66 -4.90 8.21
CA CYS A 227 -13.54 -3.70 7.38
C CYS A 227 -13.19 -3.98 5.90
N HIS A 228 -12.65 -5.16 5.56
CA HIS A 228 -12.32 -5.54 4.17
C HIS A 228 -13.59 -5.98 3.40
N TYR A 229 -14.43 -5.02 3.07
CA TYR A 229 -15.79 -5.22 2.54
C TYR A 229 -15.84 -6.12 1.30
N HIS A 230 -14.94 -5.94 0.33
CA HIS A 230 -14.92 -6.72 -0.90
C HIS A 230 -14.75 -8.22 -0.64
N SER A 231 -13.82 -8.60 0.25
CA SER A 231 -13.59 -10.01 0.62
C SER A 231 -14.77 -10.66 1.36
N ARG A 232 -15.78 -9.85 1.74
CA ARG A 232 -17.00 -10.28 2.41
C ARG A 232 -18.24 -10.22 1.50
N GLY A 233 -18.09 -9.81 0.24
CA GLY A 233 -19.24 -9.53 -0.64
C GLY A 233 -20.11 -8.37 -0.16
N ALA A 234 -19.58 -7.49 0.71
CA ALA A 234 -20.29 -6.30 1.17
C ALA A 234 -20.12 -5.15 0.17
N ARG A 235 -21.03 -4.16 0.20
CA ARG A 235 -20.99 -2.99 -0.70
C ARG A 235 -20.13 -1.84 -0.18
N SER A 236 -19.83 -1.81 1.12
CA SER A 236 -19.11 -0.72 1.76
C SER A 236 -18.32 -1.19 2.99
N VAL A 237 -17.33 -0.40 3.39
CA VAL A 237 -16.58 -0.60 4.64
C VAL A 237 -17.55 -0.61 5.83
N TRP A 238 -17.29 -1.52 6.77
CA TRP A 238 -18.05 -1.61 8.02
C TRP A 238 -17.13 -2.01 9.18
N CYS A 239 -17.37 -1.40 10.35
CA CYS A 239 -16.68 -1.75 11.59
C CYS A 239 -17.67 -2.21 12.66
N PRO A 240 -17.43 -3.34 13.37
CA PRO A 240 -18.26 -3.77 14.48
C PRO A 240 -18.31 -2.79 15.66
N ILE A 241 -17.34 -1.88 15.76
CA ILE A 241 -17.28 -0.88 16.84
C ILE A 241 -18.40 0.14 16.67
N TRP A 242 -18.76 0.50 15.43
CA TRP A 242 -19.81 1.50 15.16
C TRP A 242 -21.20 1.06 15.63
N GLY A 243 -21.48 -0.26 15.61
CA GLY A 243 -22.76 -0.82 16.04
C GLY A 243 -22.90 -1.00 17.55
N ARG A 244 -21.86 -0.69 18.33
CA ARG A 244 -21.93 -0.66 19.79
C ARG A 244 -22.41 0.72 20.19
N THR A 245 -23.72 0.89 20.39
CA THR A 245 -24.27 2.08 21.02
C THR A 245 -23.47 2.35 22.29
N PRO A 246 -23.03 3.60 22.55
CA PRO A 246 -22.43 3.92 23.84
C PRO A 246 -23.44 3.51 24.89
N ARG A 247 -23.05 2.63 25.83
CA ARG A 247 -23.77 2.59 27.10
C ARG A 247 -23.50 3.95 27.70
N HIS A 248 -24.45 4.87 27.59
CA HIS A 248 -24.49 6.00 28.50
C HIS A 248 -24.43 5.40 29.88
N SER A 249 -23.27 5.52 30.53
CA SER A 249 -23.13 5.33 31.96
C SER A 249 -24.24 6.16 32.58
N GLY A 250 -25.19 5.46 33.22
CA GLY A 250 -26.29 6.08 33.92
C GLY A 250 -25.74 7.22 34.76
N ILE A 251 -26.28 8.41 34.53
CA ILE A 251 -26.22 9.48 35.51
C ILE A 251 -26.84 8.87 36.77
N ALA A 252 -26.01 8.63 37.79
CA ALA A 252 -26.49 8.30 39.11
C ALA A 252 -27.37 9.48 39.55
N SER A 253 -28.67 9.23 39.64
CA SER A 253 -29.59 10.12 40.35
C SER A 253 -29.12 10.18 41.79
N SER A 254 -28.92 11.42 42.25
CA SER A 254 -28.77 11.86 43.64
C SER A 254 -29.68 11.15 44.63
#